data_AF-A0A075GZZ4-F1
#
_entry.id   AF-A0A075GZZ4-F1
#
_cell.length_a   1.000
_cell.length_b   1.000
_cell.length_c   1.000
_cell.angle_alpha   90.00
_cell.angle_beta   90.00
_cell.angle_gamma   90.00
#
_symmetry.space_group_name_H-M   'P 1'
#
loop_
_entity.id
_entity.type
_entity.pdbx_description
1 polymer ?
#
loop_
_entity_poly.entity_id
_entity_poly.type
_entity_poly.pdbx_seq_one_letter_code
_entity_poly.pdbx_strand_id
1 'polypeptide(L)'
;FFIFLTFAQLWAYWHVVRQHYGFMVIYQKKNGEAAGKANPVDYWIFYILMLIPFVSFLLRHPEARPQLGLGLELSALELQITDLINIIVIGAILVYIFKEFQGYRQGRALNLPKSLFLLSCVPLHLVIFMHPVVSTQVDIRLFAVFVTFYHNIQYHGIIWFYNRNRYGRDKGGEQFGLASKVSRNFFTYYLVGILFSIAYRYSDWFFSGLVVPFAAGPNPVSTFALGGLFTVSDLAIGFWWGFAFNHYFLDQYIWRLSKDKQVNVDLKLA
;
A
#
# COMPACT_ATOMS: atom_id res chain seq x y z
N PHE A 1 -7.29 -0.69 -23.13
CA PHE A 1 -6.63 0.26 -22.22
C PHE A 1 -7.41 0.46 -20.92
N PHE A 2 -8.68 0.87 -20.94
CA PHE A 2 -9.46 1.07 -19.71
C PHE A 2 -9.54 -0.16 -18.79
N ILE A 3 -9.89 -1.34 -19.32
CA ILE A 3 -9.93 -2.60 -18.56
C ILE A 3 -8.58 -2.87 -17.86
N PHE A 4 -7.47 -2.61 -18.54
CA PHE A 4 -6.14 -2.76 -17.98
C PHE A 4 -5.90 -1.79 -16.82
N LEU A 5 -6.24 -0.52 -16.98
CA LEU A 5 -6.09 0.47 -15.91
C LEU A 5 -6.97 0.18 -14.70
N THR A 6 -8.22 -0.24 -14.92
CA THR A 6 -9.12 -0.66 -13.84
C THR A 6 -8.53 -1.85 -13.08
N PHE A 7 -8.06 -2.88 -13.80
CA PHE A 7 -7.38 -4.02 -13.19
C PHE A 7 -6.14 -3.60 -12.40
N ALA A 8 -5.30 -2.75 -12.99
CA ALA A 8 -4.08 -2.26 -12.38
C ALA A 8 -4.35 -1.51 -11.07
N GLN A 9 -5.38 -0.66 -11.04
CA GLN A 9 -5.78 0.10 -9.86
C GLN A 9 -6.38 -0.80 -8.77
N LEU A 10 -7.24 -1.75 -9.15
CA LEU A 10 -7.80 -2.72 -8.21
C LEU A 10 -6.70 -3.59 -7.58
N TRP A 11 -5.73 -4.02 -8.40
CA TRP A 11 -4.61 -4.81 -7.89
C TRP A 11 -3.67 -3.97 -7.02
N ALA A 12 -3.35 -2.74 -7.43
CA ALA A 12 -2.58 -1.80 -6.61
C ALA A 12 -3.25 -1.61 -5.24
N TYR A 13 -4.55 -1.37 -5.21
CA TYR A 13 -5.29 -1.21 -3.95
C TYR A 13 -5.29 -2.48 -3.11
N TRP A 14 -5.58 -3.63 -3.72
CA TRP A 14 -5.54 -4.91 -3.02
C TRP A 14 -4.16 -5.18 -2.42
N HIS A 15 -3.11 -4.92 -3.17
CA HIS A 15 -1.73 -5.00 -2.69
C HIS A 15 -1.54 -4.14 -1.44
N VAL A 16 -1.96 -2.87 -1.44
CA VAL A 16 -1.88 -1.96 -0.30
C VAL A 16 -2.61 -2.49 0.94
N VAL A 17 -3.83 -2.99 0.77
CA VAL A 17 -4.61 -3.61 1.85
C VAL A 17 -3.84 -4.80 2.46
N ARG A 18 -3.14 -5.58 1.63
CA ARG A 18 -2.32 -6.71 2.09
C ARG A 18 -1.07 -6.26 2.85
N GLN A 19 -0.42 -5.17 2.45
CA GLN A 19 0.71 -4.60 3.19
C GLN A 19 0.27 -4.11 4.57
N HIS A 20 -0.81 -3.32 4.61
CA HIS A 20 -1.44 -2.82 5.83
C HIS A 20 -1.83 -3.96 6.79
N TYR A 21 -2.41 -5.04 6.26
CA TYR A 21 -2.71 -6.22 7.05
C TYR A 21 -1.43 -6.84 7.65
N GLY A 22 -0.38 -6.98 6.84
CA GLY A 22 0.92 -7.50 7.28
C GLY A 22 1.49 -6.70 8.45
N PHE A 23 1.45 -5.36 8.38
CA PHE A 23 1.87 -4.47 9.47
C PHE A 23 1.08 -4.69 10.75
N MET A 24 -0.26 -4.71 10.66
CA MET A 24 -1.12 -4.98 11.81
C MET A 24 -0.73 -6.29 12.50
N VAL A 25 -0.50 -7.35 11.72
CA VAL A 25 -0.15 -8.67 12.22
C VAL A 25 1.24 -8.70 12.86
N ILE A 26 2.22 -7.99 12.29
CA ILE A 26 3.55 -7.79 12.90
C ILE A 26 3.42 -7.10 14.26
N TYR A 27 2.61 -6.04 14.36
CA TYR A 27 2.40 -5.31 15.61
C TYR A 27 1.65 -6.13 16.66
N GLN A 28 0.66 -6.93 16.25
CA GLN A 28 -0.04 -7.88 17.12
C GLN A 28 0.96 -8.87 17.73
N LYS A 29 1.74 -9.55 16.87
CA LYS A 29 2.71 -10.55 17.31
C LYS A 29 3.79 -9.95 18.21
N LYS A 30 4.28 -8.76 17.88
CA LYS A 30 5.31 -8.07 18.68
C LYS A 30 4.84 -7.72 20.09
N ASN A 31 3.55 -7.49 20.28
CA ASN A 31 2.94 -7.18 21.59
C ASN A 31 2.30 -8.42 22.25
N GLY A 32 2.55 -9.63 21.75
CA GLY A 32 2.01 -10.86 22.33
C GLY A 32 0.50 -11.03 22.15
N GLU A 33 -0.14 -10.27 21.26
CA GLU A 33 -1.55 -10.45 20.93
C GLU A 33 -1.74 -11.62 19.96
N ALA A 34 -2.91 -12.27 20.03
CA ALA A 34 -3.32 -13.18 18.97
C ALA A 34 -3.29 -12.43 17.62
N ALA A 35 -2.62 -13.01 16.64
CA ALA A 35 -2.23 -12.31 15.41
C ALA A 35 -2.91 -12.91 14.17
N GLY A 36 -3.33 -12.04 13.26
CA GLY A 36 -3.93 -12.44 12.00
C GLY A 36 -5.20 -13.29 12.19
N LYS A 37 -5.27 -14.47 11.57
CA LYS A 37 -6.44 -15.36 11.65
C LYS A 37 -6.72 -15.91 13.06
N ALA A 38 -5.73 -15.89 13.96
CA ALA A 38 -5.94 -16.26 15.35
C ALA A 38 -6.71 -15.19 16.14
N ASN A 39 -6.90 -14.00 15.57
CA ASN A 39 -7.72 -12.91 16.10
C ASN A 39 -8.77 -12.52 15.05
N PRO A 40 -9.86 -13.31 14.93
CA PRO A 40 -10.84 -13.14 13.85
C PRO A 40 -11.56 -11.79 13.90
N VAL A 41 -11.70 -11.20 15.09
CA VAL A 41 -12.33 -9.89 15.25
C VAL A 41 -11.50 -8.79 14.59
N ASP A 42 -10.20 -8.69 14.92
CA ASP A 42 -9.32 -7.71 14.26
C ASP A 42 -9.15 -8.01 12.78
N TYR A 43 -9.11 -9.28 12.40
CA TYR A 43 -9.05 -9.69 11.00
C TYR A 43 -10.21 -9.12 10.19
N TRP A 44 -11.46 -9.37 10.62
CA TRP A 44 -12.63 -8.92 9.87
C TRP A 44 -12.83 -7.42 9.94
N ILE A 45 -12.66 -6.81 11.11
CA ILE A 45 -12.73 -5.35 11.26
C ILE A 45 -11.75 -4.67 10.31
N PHE A 46 -10.51 -5.14 10.26
CA PHE A 46 -9.51 -4.58 9.36
C PHE A 46 -9.98 -4.64 7.90
N TYR A 47 -10.37 -5.82 7.41
CA TYR A 47 -10.81 -5.96 6.01
C TYR A 47 -12.09 -5.18 5.71
N ILE A 48 -13.02 -5.07 6.68
CA ILE A 48 -14.22 -4.24 6.54
C ILE A 48 -13.81 -2.77 6.37
N LEU A 49 -12.97 -2.25 7.26
CA LEU A 49 -12.56 -0.85 7.25
C LEU A 49 -11.66 -0.49 6.06
N MET A 50 -11.02 -1.46 5.42
CA MET A 50 -10.26 -1.23 4.20
C MET A 50 -11.13 -1.37 2.94
N LEU A 51 -11.92 -2.43 2.82
CA LEU A 51 -12.60 -2.76 1.55
C LEU A 51 -13.96 -2.09 1.40
N ILE A 52 -14.76 -1.99 2.47
CA ILE A 52 -16.13 -1.48 2.37
C ILE A 52 -16.18 0.02 2.02
N PRO A 53 -15.34 0.90 2.61
CA PRO A 53 -15.24 2.28 2.15
C PRO A 53 -14.91 2.40 0.66
N PHE A 54 -14.01 1.54 0.15
CA PHE A 54 -13.63 1.52 -1.26
C PHE A 54 -14.79 1.15 -2.18
N VAL A 55 -15.69 0.26 -1.77
CA VAL A 55 -16.92 -0.02 -2.54
C VAL A 55 -17.79 1.25 -2.64
N SER A 56 -17.93 2.00 -1.55
CA SER A 56 -18.66 3.28 -1.57
C SER A 56 -18.01 4.30 -2.51
N PHE A 57 -16.68 4.34 -2.59
CA PHE A 57 -15.95 5.16 -3.57
C PHE A 57 -16.28 4.75 -5.00
N LEU A 58 -16.20 3.46 -5.33
CA LEU A 58 -16.53 2.95 -6.68
C LEU A 58 -17.97 3.29 -7.09
N LEU A 59 -18.90 3.23 -6.13
CA LEU A 59 -20.30 3.60 -6.35
C LEU A 59 -20.53 5.10 -6.49
N ARG A 60 -19.66 5.98 -6.01
CA ARG A 60 -19.93 7.43 -6.04
C ARG A 60 -19.00 8.22 -6.96
N HIS A 61 -17.86 7.66 -7.32
CA HIS A 61 -16.86 8.36 -8.11
C HIS A 61 -17.29 8.51 -9.58
N PRO A 62 -17.34 9.75 -10.13
CA PRO A 62 -17.86 10.02 -11.48
C PRO A 62 -17.14 9.26 -12.59
N GLU A 63 -15.83 9.04 -12.47
CA GLU A 63 -15.07 8.29 -13.48
C GLU A 63 -15.09 6.77 -13.26
N ALA A 64 -15.44 6.30 -12.05
CA ALA A 64 -15.44 4.87 -11.73
C ALA A 64 -16.77 4.22 -12.12
N ARG A 65 -17.90 4.90 -11.82
CA ARG A 65 -19.25 4.40 -12.09
C ARG A 65 -19.45 3.96 -13.56
N PRO A 66 -19.07 4.76 -14.59
CA PRO A 66 -19.22 4.34 -15.98
C PRO A 66 -18.37 3.14 -16.36
N GLN A 67 -17.19 2.97 -15.72
CA GLN A 67 -16.33 1.79 -15.94
C GLN A 67 -16.98 0.51 -15.41
N LEU A 68 -17.89 0.63 -14.46
CA LEU A 68 -18.69 -0.47 -13.91
C LEU A 68 -20.04 -0.63 -14.61
N GLY A 69 -20.32 0.17 -15.65
CA GLY A 69 -21.60 0.16 -16.34
C GLY A 69 -22.75 0.78 -15.54
N LEU A 70 -22.44 1.58 -14.51
CA LEU A 70 -23.43 2.28 -13.68
C LEU A 70 -23.80 3.62 -14.30
N GLY A 71 -25.00 4.12 -13.96
CA GLY A 71 -25.49 5.42 -14.40
C GLY A 71 -24.69 6.60 -13.81
N LEU A 72 -24.83 7.78 -14.41
CA LEU A 72 -24.16 9.00 -13.96
C LEU A 72 -24.61 9.41 -12.54
N GLU A 73 -25.91 9.28 -12.27
CA GLU A 73 -26.51 9.54 -10.98
C GLU A 73 -26.73 8.24 -10.19
N LEU A 74 -26.81 8.36 -8.86
CA LEU A 74 -27.14 7.24 -7.98
C LEU A 74 -28.65 6.92 -8.07
N SER A 75 -28.95 5.64 -8.29
CA SER A 75 -30.30 5.11 -8.14
C SER A 75 -30.72 5.02 -6.67
N ALA A 76 -32.03 4.89 -6.41
CA ALA A 76 -32.55 4.72 -5.05
C ALA A 76 -31.96 3.50 -4.33
N LEU A 77 -31.70 2.41 -5.07
CA LEU A 77 -31.06 1.21 -4.53
C LEU A 77 -29.59 1.50 -4.15
N GLU A 78 -28.85 2.22 -4.99
CA GLU A 78 -27.46 2.56 -4.70
C GLU A 78 -27.33 3.50 -3.49
N LEU A 79 -28.29 4.43 -3.31
CA LEU A 79 -28.36 5.26 -2.10
C LEU A 79 -28.53 4.39 -0.84
N GLN A 80 -29.47 3.44 -0.86
CA GLN A 80 -29.65 2.48 0.25
C GLN A 80 -28.39 1.64 0.51
N ILE A 81 -27.69 1.22 -0.55
CA ILE A 81 -26.41 0.51 -0.42
C ILE A 81 -25.36 1.41 0.25
N THR A 82 -25.27 2.69 -0.12
CA THR A 82 -24.34 3.62 0.52
C THR A 82 -24.65 3.85 1.99
N ASP A 83 -25.93 3.90 2.38
CA ASP A 83 -26.35 3.99 3.78
C ASP A 83 -25.98 2.72 4.56
N LEU A 84 -26.22 1.54 3.96
CA LEU A 84 -25.81 0.27 4.55
C LEU A 84 -24.29 0.20 4.75
N ILE A 85 -23.50 0.68 3.78
CA ILE A 85 -22.05 0.79 3.90
C ILE A 85 -21.66 1.67 5.09
N ASN A 86 -22.30 2.84 5.25
CA ASN A 86 -22.04 3.72 6.41
C ASN A 86 -22.32 3.00 7.74
N ILE A 87 -23.44 2.28 7.84
CA ILE A 87 -23.81 1.52 9.03
C ILE A 87 -22.77 0.43 9.34
N ILE A 88 -22.34 -0.33 8.33
CA ILE A 88 -21.33 -1.40 8.49
C ILE A 88 -20.01 -0.83 8.97
N VAL A 89 -19.55 0.29 8.38
CA VAL A 89 -18.29 0.93 8.73
C VAL A 89 -18.33 1.47 10.16
N ILE A 90 -19.39 2.20 10.53
CA ILE A 90 -19.58 2.72 11.89
C ILE A 90 -19.65 1.55 12.89
N GLY A 91 -20.41 0.50 12.57
CA GLY A 91 -20.51 -0.70 13.38
C GLY A 91 -19.15 -1.36 13.62
N ALA A 92 -18.33 -1.52 12.58
CA ALA A 92 -16.98 -2.09 12.70
C ALA A 92 -16.06 -1.25 13.60
N ILE A 93 -16.13 0.09 13.51
CA ILE A 93 -15.39 1.01 14.39
C ILE A 93 -15.85 0.84 15.84
N LEU A 94 -17.16 0.82 16.09
CA LEU A 94 -17.71 0.68 17.45
C LEU A 94 -17.35 -0.67 18.06
N VAL A 95 -17.41 -1.76 17.30
CA VAL A 95 -16.99 -3.09 17.76
C VAL A 95 -15.49 -3.10 18.08
N TYR A 96 -14.65 -2.45 17.27
CA TYR A 96 -13.22 -2.32 17.55
C TYR A 96 -12.95 -1.58 18.85
N ILE A 97 -13.57 -0.40 19.03
CA ILE A 97 -13.42 0.42 20.24
C ILE A 97 -13.89 -0.36 21.47
N PHE A 98 -15.04 -1.02 21.38
CA PHE A 98 -15.58 -1.83 22.46
C PHE A 98 -14.64 -2.99 22.82
N LYS A 99 -14.10 -3.71 21.83
CA LYS A 99 -13.11 -4.78 22.04
C LYS A 99 -11.87 -4.25 22.75
N GLU A 100 -11.29 -3.15 22.28
CA GLU A 100 -10.07 -2.59 22.88
C GLU A 100 -10.34 -2.08 24.31
N PHE A 101 -11.50 -1.47 24.54
CA PHE A 101 -11.95 -1.04 25.88
C PHE A 101 -12.15 -2.22 26.85
N GLN A 102 -12.80 -3.31 26.41
CA GLN A 102 -12.93 -4.53 27.20
C GLN A 102 -11.57 -5.14 27.54
N GLY A 103 -10.66 -5.18 26.56
CA GLY A 103 -9.28 -5.62 26.79
C GLY A 103 -8.57 -4.78 27.84
N TYR A 104 -8.70 -3.45 27.77
CA TYR A 104 -8.14 -2.54 28.77
C TYR A 104 -8.72 -2.80 30.17
N ARG A 105 -10.03 -2.98 30.30
CA ARG A 105 -10.68 -3.33 31.58
C ARG A 105 -10.21 -4.67 32.15
N GLN A 106 -9.78 -5.58 31.30
CA GLN A 106 -9.22 -6.89 31.68
C GLN A 106 -7.70 -6.83 31.94
N GLY A 107 -7.10 -5.64 31.96
CA GLY A 107 -5.67 -5.45 32.25
C GLY A 107 -4.75 -5.73 31.06
N ARG A 108 -5.28 -5.91 29.85
CA ARG A 108 -4.46 -6.08 28.64
C ARG A 108 -3.80 -4.75 28.29
N ALA A 109 -2.48 -4.76 28.13
CA ALA A 109 -1.74 -3.60 27.65
C ALA A 109 -2.21 -3.17 26.26
N LEU A 110 -2.29 -1.87 26.03
CA LEU A 110 -2.63 -1.31 24.72
C LEU A 110 -1.49 -1.59 23.74
N ASN A 111 -1.81 -2.23 22.61
CA ASN A 111 -0.88 -2.37 21.50
C ASN A 111 -0.73 -1.04 20.76
N LEU A 112 0.12 -0.16 21.31
CA LEU A 112 0.30 1.20 20.81
C LEU A 112 0.70 1.24 19.32
N PRO A 113 1.66 0.43 18.82
CA PRO A 113 1.98 0.42 17.39
C PRO A 113 0.79 0.07 16.49
N LYS A 114 0.00 -0.95 16.85
CA LYS A 114 -1.23 -1.33 16.13
C LYS A 114 -2.25 -0.19 16.15
N SER A 115 -2.48 0.42 17.31
CA SER A 115 -3.46 1.49 17.47
C SER A 115 -3.08 2.74 16.71
N LEU A 116 -1.81 3.18 16.74
CA LEU A 116 -1.32 4.31 15.96
C LEU A 116 -1.40 4.03 14.45
N PHE A 117 -1.08 2.80 14.04
CA PHE A 117 -1.21 2.36 12.66
C PHE A 117 -2.67 2.41 12.18
N LEU A 118 -3.62 1.89 12.95
CA LEU A 118 -5.04 1.95 12.59
C LEU A 118 -5.56 3.39 12.62
N LEU A 119 -5.08 4.22 13.55
CA LEU A 119 -5.43 5.64 13.63
C LEU A 119 -4.85 6.47 12.47
N SER A 120 -3.72 6.08 11.87
CA SER A 120 -3.23 6.70 10.64
C SER A 120 -3.95 6.17 9.41
N CYS A 121 -4.19 4.85 9.38
CA CYS A 121 -4.73 4.13 8.23
C CYS A 121 -6.22 4.41 8.01
N VAL A 122 -7.05 4.12 9.02
CA VAL A 122 -8.51 4.10 8.88
C VAL A 122 -9.05 5.49 8.56
N PRO A 123 -8.74 6.58 9.30
CA PRO A 123 -9.28 7.90 8.98
C PRO A 123 -8.92 8.37 7.57
N LEU A 124 -7.70 8.10 7.11
CA LEU A 124 -7.30 8.46 5.75
C LEU A 124 -8.13 7.72 4.70
N HIS A 125 -8.36 6.42 4.88
CA HIS A 125 -9.21 5.64 3.98
C HIS A 125 -10.66 6.14 3.98
N LEU A 126 -11.20 6.50 5.15
CA LEU A 126 -12.55 7.07 5.26
C LEU A 126 -12.65 8.44 4.58
N VAL A 127 -11.64 9.30 4.73
CA VAL A 127 -11.61 10.61 4.05
C VAL A 127 -11.56 10.43 2.54
N ILE A 128 -10.62 9.63 2.04
CA ILE A 128 -10.42 9.43 0.59
C ILE A 128 -11.64 8.74 -0.02
N PHE A 129 -12.20 7.73 0.63
CA PHE A 129 -13.24 6.90 0.03
C PHE A 129 -14.66 7.27 0.40
N MET A 130 -14.92 7.90 1.55
CA MET A 130 -16.28 8.16 2.03
C MET A 130 -16.64 9.64 2.16
N HIS A 131 -15.68 10.57 2.25
CA HIS A 131 -16.01 11.99 2.34
C HIS A 131 -16.72 12.46 1.05
N PRO A 132 -17.93 13.08 1.12
CA PRO A 132 -18.76 13.37 -0.06
C PRO A 132 -18.05 14.14 -1.17
N VAL A 133 -17.19 15.09 -0.78
CA VAL A 133 -16.45 15.95 -1.72
C VAL A 133 -15.14 15.33 -2.16
N VAL A 134 -14.39 14.68 -1.26
CA VAL A 134 -13.03 14.20 -1.60
C VAL A 134 -13.13 12.99 -2.50
N SER A 135 -14.01 12.04 -2.14
CA SER A 135 -14.22 10.80 -2.89
C SER A 135 -14.78 10.98 -4.29
N THR A 136 -15.24 12.18 -4.68
CA THR A 136 -15.73 12.48 -6.03
C THR A 136 -14.75 13.33 -6.85
N GLN A 137 -13.68 13.83 -6.22
CA GLN A 137 -12.70 14.75 -6.83
C GLN A 137 -11.28 14.16 -6.91
N VAL A 138 -11.00 13.12 -6.13
CA VAL A 138 -9.71 12.41 -6.19
C VAL A 138 -9.57 11.71 -7.54
N ASP A 139 -8.49 12.00 -8.28
CA ASP A 139 -8.18 11.28 -9.51
C ASP A 139 -8.15 9.76 -9.24
N ILE A 140 -8.94 9.01 -10.01
CA ILE A 140 -9.08 7.56 -9.89
C ILE A 140 -7.75 6.83 -10.08
N ARG A 141 -6.75 7.45 -10.70
CA ARG A 141 -5.41 6.89 -10.91
C ARG A 141 -4.52 7.07 -9.68
N LEU A 142 -4.88 7.97 -8.76
CA LEU A 142 -4.01 8.40 -7.65
C LEU A 142 -4.51 7.97 -6.27
N PHE A 143 -5.72 7.44 -6.13
CA PHE A 143 -6.25 7.08 -4.80
C PHE A 143 -5.31 6.11 -4.04
N ALA A 144 -4.74 5.12 -4.73
CA ALA A 144 -3.79 4.16 -4.15
C ALA A 144 -2.51 4.84 -3.64
N VAL A 145 -2.06 5.90 -4.32
CA VAL A 145 -0.91 6.72 -3.89
C VAL A 145 -1.23 7.50 -2.62
N PHE A 146 -2.44 8.07 -2.53
CA PHE A 146 -2.85 8.80 -1.33
C PHE A 146 -2.90 7.89 -0.10
N VAL A 147 -3.56 6.73 -0.21
CA VAL A 147 -3.73 5.82 0.94
C VAL A 147 -2.46 5.07 1.34
N THR A 148 -1.37 5.17 0.56
CA THR A 148 -0.07 4.55 0.86
C THR A 148 0.94 5.50 1.47
N PHE A 149 0.68 6.80 1.48
CA PHE A 149 1.70 7.79 1.82
C PHE A 149 2.30 7.58 3.22
N TYR A 150 1.46 7.43 4.25
CA TYR A 150 1.92 7.16 5.62
C TYR A 150 2.57 5.78 5.76
N HIS A 151 2.06 4.80 5.01
CA HIS A 151 2.58 3.44 4.97
C HIS A 151 4.02 3.41 4.42
N ASN A 152 4.36 4.26 3.45
CA ASN A 152 5.68 4.26 2.82
C ASN A 152 6.78 4.59 3.84
N ILE A 153 6.50 5.53 4.76
CA ILE A 153 7.42 5.89 5.85
C ILE A 153 7.60 4.69 6.80
N GLN A 154 6.50 4.04 7.18
CA GLN A 154 6.51 2.85 8.04
C GLN A 154 7.27 1.68 7.38
N TYR A 155 7.06 1.48 6.08
CA TYR A 155 7.71 0.45 5.26
C TYR A 155 9.22 0.61 5.29
N HIS A 156 9.74 1.80 5.01
CA HIS A 156 11.18 2.05 5.05
C HIS A 156 11.79 1.75 6.43
N GLY A 157 11.08 2.08 7.51
CA GLY A 157 11.51 1.75 8.87
C GLY A 157 11.60 0.24 9.12
N ILE A 158 10.57 -0.52 8.73
CA ILE A 158 10.52 -1.98 8.89
C ILE A 158 11.59 -2.67 8.05
N ILE A 159 11.72 -2.29 6.78
CA ILE A 159 12.71 -2.86 5.85
C ILE A 159 14.13 -2.57 6.33
N TRP A 160 14.42 -1.33 6.74
CA TRP A 160 15.73 -1.02 7.29
C TRP A 160 16.02 -1.81 8.57
N PHE A 161 15.05 -1.91 9.48
CA PHE A 161 15.21 -2.67 10.72
C PHE A 161 15.51 -4.15 10.45
N TYR A 162 14.74 -4.78 9.57
CA TYR A 162 14.96 -6.15 9.11
C TYR A 162 16.35 -6.30 8.47
N ASN A 163 16.66 -5.47 7.48
CA ASN A 163 17.92 -5.54 6.74
C ASN A 163 19.14 -5.30 7.66
N ARG A 164 19.02 -4.40 8.64
CA ARG A 164 20.08 -4.16 9.62
C ARG A 164 20.32 -5.37 10.51
N ASN A 165 19.26 -6.06 10.95
CA ASN A 165 19.41 -7.25 11.78
C ASN A 165 19.96 -8.44 10.98
N ARG A 166 19.52 -8.61 9.73
CA ARG A 166 19.92 -9.73 8.87
C ARG A 166 21.29 -9.55 8.22
N TYR A 167 21.54 -8.37 7.65
CA TYR A 167 22.73 -8.10 6.83
C TYR A 167 23.75 -7.22 7.55
N GLY A 168 23.32 -6.44 8.54
CA GLY A 168 24.13 -5.38 9.14
C GLY A 168 24.81 -5.71 10.46
N ARG A 169 24.44 -6.81 11.15
CA ARG A 169 24.91 -7.10 12.52
C ARG A 169 25.97 -8.20 12.66
N ASP A 170 26.14 -9.09 11.69
CA ASP A 170 27.03 -10.25 11.87
C ASP A 170 28.43 -10.12 11.27
N LYS A 171 29.39 -10.82 11.89
CA LYS A 171 30.73 -11.12 11.35
C LYS A 171 30.67 -11.82 9.97
N GLY A 172 29.53 -12.40 9.61
CA GLY A 172 29.24 -12.98 8.30
C GLY A 172 28.58 -12.03 7.29
N GLY A 173 28.31 -10.77 7.66
CA GLY A 173 27.60 -9.82 6.79
C GLY A 173 28.29 -9.54 5.45
N GLU A 174 29.62 -9.71 5.39
CA GLU A 174 30.40 -9.55 4.15
C GLU A 174 29.93 -10.50 3.03
N GLN A 175 29.38 -11.67 3.38
CA GLN A 175 28.83 -12.62 2.40
C GLN A 175 27.66 -12.05 1.59
N PHE A 176 26.99 -11.01 2.12
CA PHE A 176 25.87 -10.34 1.45
C PHE A 176 26.28 -9.09 0.66
N GLY A 177 27.59 -8.84 0.53
CA GLY A 177 28.15 -7.80 -0.33
C GLY A 177 27.58 -6.40 -0.06
N LEU A 178 27.11 -5.73 -1.12
CA LEU A 178 26.57 -4.37 -1.05
C LEU A 178 25.33 -4.28 -0.15
N ALA A 179 24.51 -5.33 -0.05
CA ALA A 179 23.32 -5.31 0.80
C ALA A 179 23.67 -5.10 2.27
N SER A 180 24.77 -5.71 2.75
CA SER A 180 25.29 -5.45 4.10
C SER A 180 25.75 -4.01 4.26
N LYS A 181 26.55 -3.49 3.30
CA LYS A 181 27.08 -2.12 3.37
C LYS A 181 25.97 -1.07 3.42
N VAL A 182 24.95 -1.21 2.58
CA VAL A 182 23.80 -0.28 2.51
C VAL A 182 22.97 -0.33 3.79
N SER A 183 22.76 -1.53 4.34
CA SER A 183 21.80 -1.75 5.43
C SER A 183 22.36 -1.51 6.83
N ARG A 184 23.68 -1.36 6.98
CA ARG A 184 24.34 -1.13 8.29
C ARG A 184 23.95 0.20 8.93
N ASN A 185 23.80 1.24 8.13
CA ASN A 185 23.54 2.61 8.58
C ASN A 185 22.26 3.16 7.94
N PHE A 186 21.39 3.75 8.76
CA PHE A 186 20.16 4.39 8.30
C PHE A 186 20.42 5.48 7.26
N PHE A 187 21.45 6.32 7.45
CA PHE A 187 21.79 7.38 6.50
C PHE A 187 22.24 6.83 5.15
N THR A 188 23.03 5.77 5.14
CA THR A 188 23.47 5.12 3.90
C THR A 188 22.28 4.48 3.19
N TYR A 189 21.43 3.76 3.91
CA TYR A 189 20.19 3.19 3.37
C TYR A 189 19.31 4.27 2.73
N TYR A 190 19.10 5.38 3.44
CA TYR A 190 18.25 6.47 2.98
C TYR A 190 18.86 7.21 1.78
N LEU A 191 20.16 7.52 1.82
CA LEU A 191 20.86 8.16 0.71
C LEU A 191 20.82 7.30 -0.56
N VAL A 192 21.08 6.00 -0.43
CA VAL A 192 20.97 5.06 -1.56
C VAL A 192 19.54 5.00 -2.07
N GLY A 193 18.53 5.05 -1.18
CA GLY A 193 17.13 5.16 -1.56
C GLY A 193 16.80 6.43 -2.36
N ILE A 194 17.35 7.58 -1.97
CA ILE A 194 17.21 8.85 -2.73
C ILE A 194 17.88 8.73 -4.09
N LEU A 195 19.13 8.26 -4.15
CA LEU A 195 19.87 8.11 -5.40
C LEU A 195 19.15 7.14 -6.35
N PHE A 196 18.64 6.02 -5.83
CA PHE A 196 17.81 5.10 -6.58
C PHE A 196 16.54 5.78 -7.09
N SER A 197 15.86 6.57 -6.25
CA SER A 197 14.63 7.27 -6.63
C SER A 197 14.88 8.29 -7.75
N ILE A 198 15.99 9.03 -7.67
CA ILE A 198 16.40 9.98 -8.72
C ILE A 198 16.70 9.22 -10.02
N ALA A 199 17.52 8.17 -9.97
CA ALA A 199 17.86 7.36 -11.14
C ALA A 199 16.62 6.73 -11.78
N TYR A 200 15.73 6.16 -10.96
CA TYR A 200 14.45 5.58 -11.36
C TYR A 200 13.56 6.62 -12.04
N ARG A 201 13.29 7.75 -11.38
CA ARG A 201 12.39 8.80 -11.90
C ARG A 201 12.95 9.47 -13.13
N TYR A 202 14.25 9.72 -13.16
CA TYR A 202 14.90 10.30 -14.33
C TYR A 202 14.79 9.37 -15.53
N SER A 203 15.03 8.08 -15.34
CA SER A 203 14.89 7.07 -16.41
C SER A 203 13.46 7.01 -16.92
N ASP A 204 12.47 7.00 -16.02
CA ASP A 204 11.06 7.04 -16.40
C ASP A 204 10.74 8.29 -17.23
N TRP A 205 11.07 9.50 -16.74
CA TRP A 205 10.80 10.72 -17.48
C TRP A 205 11.46 10.74 -18.86
N PHE A 206 12.73 10.30 -18.93
CA PHE A 206 13.51 10.30 -20.16
C PHE A 206 12.95 9.34 -21.22
N PHE A 207 12.67 8.09 -20.84
CA PHE A 207 12.19 7.08 -21.80
C PHE A 207 10.70 7.20 -22.11
N SER A 208 9.89 7.64 -21.15
CA SER A 208 8.45 7.87 -21.34
C SER A 208 8.18 9.17 -22.13
N GLY A 209 9.19 10.02 -22.36
CA GLY A 209 9.04 11.27 -23.10
C GLY A 209 8.38 12.38 -22.30
N LEU A 210 8.49 12.33 -20.98
CA LEU A 210 7.97 13.36 -20.09
C LEU A 210 8.98 14.50 -19.94
N VAL A 211 8.52 15.63 -19.41
CA VAL A 211 9.42 16.75 -19.09
C VAL A 211 10.37 16.30 -17.99
N VAL A 212 11.67 16.34 -18.30
CA VAL A 212 12.73 16.02 -17.36
C VAL A 212 13.10 17.31 -16.61
N PRO A 213 13.04 17.33 -15.26
CA PRO A 213 13.55 18.45 -14.50
C PRO A 213 15.03 18.69 -14.83
N PHE A 214 15.38 19.94 -15.12
CA PHE A 214 16.74 20.38 -15.41
C PHE A 214 17.35 19.82 -16.71
N ALA A 215 16.54 19.32 -17.65
CA ALA A 215 16.96 18.98 -19.01
C ALA A 215 15.93 19.45 -20.06
N ALA A 216 16.35 19.56 -21.33
CA ALA A 216 15.42 19.87 -22.42
C ALA A 216 14.43 18.70 -22.61
N GLY A 217 13.13 18.96 -22.52
CA GLY A 217 12.08 17.96 -22.79
C GLY A 217 11.52 18.07 -24.22
N PRO A 218 10.57 17.20 -24.59
CA PRO A 218 10.64 15.73 -24.54
C PRO A 218 11.86 15.20 -25.30
N ASN A 219 12.38 14.04 -24.90
CA ASN A 219 13.54 13.44 -25.56
C ASN A 219 13.14 12.77 -26.89
N PRO A 220 13.78 13.08 -28.04
CA PRO A 220 13.56 12.38 -29.31
C PRO A 220 13.68 10.86 -29.25
N VAL A 221 14.44 10.31 -28.30
CA VAL A 221 14.55 8.86 -28.09
C VAL A 221 13.19 8.23 -27.74
N SER A 222 12.32 8.91 -26.98
CA SER A 222 11.05 8.33 -26.55
C SER A 222 10.08 8.10 -27.70
N THR A 223 10.18 8.89 -28.78
CA THR A 223 9.34 8.78 -29.98
C THR A 223 9.94 7.87 -31.05
N PHE A 224 11.13 7.32 -30.83
CA PHE A 224 11.76 6.39 -31.76
C PHE A 224 10.88 5.17 -31.97
N ALA A 225 10.52 4.90 -33.23
CA ALA A 225 9.65 3.80 -33.61
C ALA A 225 10.38 2.45 -33.51
N LEU A 226 9.72 1.49 -32.86
CA LEU A 226 10.15 0.11 -32.72
C LEU A 226 9.23 -0.76 -33.57
N GLY A 227 9.55 -0.82 -34.86
CA GLY A 227 8.65 -1.39 -35.87
C GLY A 227 7.51 -0.44 -36.21
N GLY A 228 6.37 -0.98 -36.66
CA GLY A 228 5.23 -0.18 -37.13
C GLY A 228 4.16 0.15 -36.09
N LEU A 229 4.25 -0.39 -34.87
CA LEU A 229 3.17 -0.34 -33.87
C LEU A 229 3.56 0.24 -32.50
N PHE A 230 4.86 0.36 -32.21
CA PHE A 230 5.34 0.75 -30.89
C PHE A 230 6.41 1.82 -30.99
N THR A 231 6.55 2.59 -29.90
CA THR A 231 7.65 3.51 -29.65
C THR A 231 8.48 3.03 -28.46
N VAL A 232 9.64 3.64 -28.24
CA VAL A 232 10.41 3.46 -27.01
C VAL A 232 9.59 3.83 -25.76
N SER A 233 8.74 4.86 -25.84
CA SER A 233 7.85 5.24 -24.74
C SER A 233 6.87 4.13 -24.38
N ASP A 234 6.27 3.45 -25.38
CA ASP A 234 5.36 2.32 -25.12
C ASP A 234 6.05 1.16 -24.39
N LEU A 235 7.29 0.85 -24.80
CA LEU A 235 8.09 -0.16 -24.09
C LEU A 235 8.45 0.27 -22.67
N ALA A 236 8.80 1.54 -22.46
CA ALA A 236 9.12 2.07 -21.13
C ALA A 236 7.91 1.98 -20.20
N ILE A 237 6.73 2.42 -20.67
CA ILE A 237 5.47 2.32 -19.93
C ILE A 237 5.16 0.85 -19.60
N GLY A 238 5.31 -0.05 -20.57
CA GLY A 238 5.10 -1.49 -20.38
C GLY A 238 6.06 -2.08 -19.34
N PHE A 239 7.34 -1.72 -19.41
CA PHE A 239 8.37 -2.13 -18.44
C PHE A 239 8.03 -1.66 -17.03
N TRP A 240 7.62 -0.41 -16.84
CA TRP A 240 7.29 0.14 -15.52
C TRP A 240 6.03 -0.47 -14.92
N TRP A 241 5.00 -0.72 -15.72
CA TRP A 241 3.84 -1.49 -15.27
C TRP A 241 4.21 -2.93 -14.91
N GLY A 242 5.08 -3.57 -15.70
CA GLY A 242 5.62 -4.89 -15.40
C GLY A 242 6.36 -4.92 -14.07
N PHE A 243 7.21 -3.91 -13.80
CA PHE A 243 7.90 -3.75 -12.53
C PHE A 243 6.92 -3.57 -11.35
N ALA A 244 5.93 -2.69 -11.50
CA ALA A 244 4.90 -2.45 -10.48
C ALA A 244 4.11 -3.73 -10.16
N PHE A 245 3.68 -4.48 -11.18
CA PHE A 245 2.95 -5.74 -10.99
C PHE A 245 3.81 -6.84 -10.41
N ASN A 246 5.08 -6.93 -10.80
CA ASN A 246 6.02 -7.85 -10.18
C ASN A 246 6.17 -7.56 -8.68
N HIS A 247 6.31 -6.28 -8.32
CA HIS A 247 6.31 -5.86 -6.93
C HIS A 247 5.01 -6.26 -6.21
N TYR A 248 3.84 -5.98 -6.80
CA TYR A 248 2.56 -6.37 -6.19
C TYR A 248 2.45 -7.88 -5.97
N PHE A 249 2.93 -8.66 -6.93
CA PHE A 249 2.96 -10.12 -6.89
C PHE A 249 3.94 -10.67 -5.84
N LEU A 250 5.10 -10.06 -5.63
CA LEU A 250 6.05 -10.53 -4.61
C LEU A 250 5.55 -10.20 -3.20
N ASP A 251 4.96 -9.02 -3.03
CA ASP A 251 4.51 -8.53 -1.73
C ASP A 251 3.40 -9.37 -1.09
N GLN A 252 2.52 -9.99 -1.88
CA GLN A 252 1.49 -10.91 -1.34
C GLN A 252 2.06 -12.11 -0.56
N TYR A 253 3.34 -12.43 -0.74
CA TYR A 253 4.06 -13.46 0.02
C TYR A 253 4.76 -12.88 1.25
N ILE A 254 5.35 -11.69 1.13
CA ILE A 254 6.13 -11.04 2.20
C ILE A 254 5.24 -10.67 3.40
N TRP A 255 4.02 -10.20 3.14
CA TRP A 255 3.11 -9.69 4.19
C TRP A 255 2.28 -10.76 4.90
N ARG A 256 2.53 -12.03 4.61
CA ARG A 256 2.03 -13.13 5.44
C ARG A 256 3.04 -13.36 6.56
N LEU A 257 2.58 -13.73 7.76
CA LEU A 257 3.50 -14.19 8.80
C LEU A 257 4.39 -15.28 8.23
N SER A 258 5.68 -14.98 8.11
CA SER A 258 6.61 -15.90 7.51
C SER A 258 6.69 -17.17 8.35
N LYS A 259 6.59 -18.32 7.69
CA LYS A 259 6.89 -19.62 8.30
C LYS A 259 8.39 -19.80 8.53
N ASP A 260 9.22 -18.96 7.89
CA ASP A 260 10.65 -18.94 8.09
C ASP A 260 10.99 -18.41 9.50
N LYS A 261 11.65 -19.25 10.30
CA LYS A 261 12.10 -18.90 11.64
C LYS A 261 13.11 -17.76 11.59
N GLN A 262 13.99 -17.72 10.59
CA GLN A 262 15.01 -16.69 10.48
C GLN A 262 14.39 -15.31 10.26
N VAL A 263 13.36 -15.21 9.42
CA VAL A 263 12.64 -13.94 9.21
C VAL A 263 12.00 -13.45 10.51
N ASN A 264 11.45 -14.35 11.33
CA ASN A 264 10.89 -13.98 12.63
C ASN A 264 11.98 -13.51 13.61
N VAL A 265 13.17 -14.12 13.59
CA VAL A 265 14.33 -13.67 14.38
C VAL A 265 14.82 -12.30 13.93
N ASP A 266 14.96 -12.09 12.61
CA ASP A 266 15.42 -10.83 12.01
C ASP A 266 14.45 -9.67 12.32
N LEU A 267 13.14 -9.96 12.39
CA LEU A 267 12.09 -9.01 12.80
C LEU A 267 11.88 -8.94 14.32
N LYS A 268 12.58 -9.76 15.10
CA LYS A 268 12.42 -9.88 16.57
C LYS A 268 10.98 -10.17 16.99
N LEU A 269 10.35 -11.13 16.32
CA LEU A 269 9.01 -11.63 16.57
C LEU A 269 9.00 -12.98 17.31
N ALA A 270 10.16 -13.59 17.51
CA ALA A 270 10.41 -14.80 18.27
C ALA A 270 11.53 -14.56 19.27
#